data_AF-A0A3D1HPP4-F1
#
_entry.id   AF-A0A3D1HPP4-F1
#
_cell.length_a   1.000
_cell.length_b   1.000
_cell.length_c   1.000
_cell.angle_alpha   90.00
_cell.angle_beta   90.00
_cell.angle_gamma   90.00
#
_symmetry.space_group_name_H-M   'P 1'
#
loop_
_entity.id
_entity.type
_entity.pdbx_description
1 polymer ?
#
loop_
_entity_poly.entity_id
_entity_poly.type
_entity_poly.pdbx_seq_one_letter_code
_entity_poly.pdbx_strand_id
1 'polypeptide(L)'
;MTDHFDFGSFMDLDNQAGLRKNCISLFSALAQCPQDVSHVDMYKSALINDPLVDSLEGLHSTVTAIDLNDETSIIKSMSLLNLVVPSLNDAEDDGLVQSQRIVAPALDERIRLAKTKNDLLTIAQLLQWIDQSAEASQRLHQLTDLLDQDAAIFEKVLSALTSADRAAAMGSLLATLLENHHVGFIAGDRRELLLGRGVEEWLANLVTNDALSDISDQDLLSKTLCTMQFDEEVLDEHPNFMDHLMASCIILTSTGKTDNSSFLFLLLVLDEALFDTLRKINDTVQEVRN
;
A
#
# COMPACT_ATOMS: atom_id res chain seq x y z
N MET A 1 -33.01 -14.24 -13.81
CA MET A 1 -32.32 -14.92 -14.93
C MET A 1 -31.34 -15.89 -14.28
N THR A 2 -31.03 -17.03 -14.89
CA THR A 2 -30.30 -18.10 -14.21
C THR A 2 -28.90 -17.62 -13.76
N ASP A 3 -28.72 -17.46 -12.45
CA ASP A 3 -27.49 -17.06 -11.74
C ASP A 3 -26.40 -18.16 -11.78
N HIS A 4 -26.27 -18.86 -12.90
CA HIS A 4 -25.36 -19.99 -13.03
C HIS A 4 -24.34 -19.69 -14.12
N PHE A 5 -23.09 -19.60 -13.69
CA PHE A 5 -21.91 -19.51 -14.56
C PHE A 5 -21.95 -20.62 -15.61
N ASP A 6 -21.88 -20.26 -16.89
CA ASP A 6 -21.87 -21.22 -17.98
C ASP A 6 -20.46 -21.79 -18.18
N PHE A 7 -20.15 -22.82 -17.39
CA PHE A 7 -18.89 -23.55 -17.50
C PHE A 7 -18.68 -24.19 -18.88
N GLY A 8 -19.77 -24.58 -19.57
CA GLY A 8 -19.67 -25.23 -20.87
C GLY A 8 -19.16 -24.27 -21.93
N SER A 9 -19.79 -23.10 -22.01
CA SER A 9 -19.36 -22.03 -22.92
C SER A 9 -17.99 -21.48 -22.53
N PHE A 10 -17.70 -21.31 -21.23
CA PHE A 10 -16.41 -20.83 -20.78
C PHE A 10 -15.27 -21.81 -21.10
N MET A 11 -15.47 -23.12 -20.98
CA MET A 11 -14.42 -24.11 -21.30
C MET A 11 -14.16 -24.25 -22.81
N ASP A 12 -14.98 -23.64 -23.66
CA ASP A 12 -14.74 -23.55 -25.09
C ASP A 12 -13.58 -22.57 -25.38
N LEU A 13 -12.50 -23.11 -25.92
CA LEU A 13 -11.27 -22.38 -26.19
C LEU A 13 -11.45 -21.31 -27.28
N ASP A 14 -12.38 -21.50 -28.21
CA ASP A 14 -12.67 -20.52 -29.27
C ASP A 14 -13.42 -19.31 -28.68
N ASN A 15 -14.35 -19.56 -27.75
CA ASN A 15 -15.04 -18.49 -27.02
C ASN A 15 -14.05 -17.70 -26.14
N GLN A 16 -13.16 -18.38 -25.42
CA GLN A 16 -12.12 -17.72 -24.62
C GLN A 16 -11.18 -16.87 -25.50
N ALA A 17 -10.79 -17.37 -26.67
CA ALA A 17 -9.94 -16.64 -27.61
C ALA A 17 -10.67 -15.40 -28.18
N GLY A 18 -11.95 -15.52 -28.50
CA GLY A 18 -12.80 -14.39 -28.91
C GLY A 18 -12.87 -13.30 -27.85
N LEU A 19 -13.17 -13.69 -26.60
CA LEU A 19 -13.20 -12.77 -25.46
C LEU A 19 -11.84 -12.10 -25.24
N ARG A 20 -10.76 -12.88 -25.27
CA ARG A 20 -9.37 -12.39 -25.11
C ARG A 20 -9.06 -11.29 -26.13
N LYS A 21 -9.41 -11.51 -27.39
CA LYS A 21 -9.21 -10.53 -28.48
C LYS A 21 -9.97 -9.23 -28.23
N ASN A 22 -11.23 -9.33 -27.78
CA ASN A 22 -12.04 -8.14 -27.48
C ASN A 22 -11.44 -7.36 -26.29
N CYS A 23 -11.00 -8.06 -25.24
CA CYS A 23 -10.29 -7.46 -24.10
C CYS A 23 -9.00 -6.74 -24.52
N ILE A 24 -8.17 -7.38 -25.35
CA ILE A 24 -6.92 -6.79 -25.87
C ILE A 24 -7.19 -5.52 -26.68
N SER A 25 -8.24 -5.55 -27.51
CA SER A 25 -8.61 -4.42 -28.35
C SER A 25 -9.11 -3.24 -27.52
N LEU A 26 -9.94 -3.50 -26.51
CA LEU A 26 -10.39 -2.47 -25.57
C LEU A 26 -9.22 -1.85 -24.80
N PHE A 27 -8.29 -2.66 -24.27
CA PHE A 27 -7.12 -2.15 -23.56
C PHE A 27 -6.30 -1.19 -24.44
N SER A 28 -6.08 -1.59 -25.70
CA SER A 28 -5.32 -0.80 -26.67
C SER A 28 -5.96 0.55 -26.97
N ALA A 29 -7.30 0.60 -27.05
CA ALA A 29 -8.04 1.84 -27.25
C ALA A 29 -7.98 2.74 -25.99
N LEU A 30 -8.15 2.15 -24.79
CA LEU A 30 -8.04 2.88 -23.52
C LEU A 30 -6.65 3.49 -23.32
N ALA A 31 -5.59 2.78 -23.69
CA ALA A 31 -4.22 3.28 -23.62
C ALA A 31 -3.99 4.54 -24.48
N GLN A 32 -4.76 4.71 -25.55
CA GLN A 32 -4.67 5.84 -26.47
C GLN A 32 -5.66 6.98 -26.15
N CYS A 33 -6.49 6.86 -25.13
CA CYS A 33 -7.36 7.96 -24.71
C CYS A 33 -6.54 9.22 -24.36
N PRO A 34 -7.03 10.43 -24.66
CA PRO A 34 -8.34 10.75 -25.25
C PRO A 34 -8.37 10.73 -26.79
N GLN A 35 -7.32 10.28 -27.48
CA GLN A 35 -7.25 10.36 -28.94
C GLN A 35 -8.13 9.32 -29.65
N ASP A 36 -8.49 8.23 -28.98
CA ASP A 36 -9.13 7.06 -29.60
C ASP A 36 -10.52 6.67 -29.04
N VAL A 37 -11.30 7.66 -28.63
CA VAL A 37 -12.61 7.47 -27.96
C VAL A 37 -13.60 6.61 -28.77
N SER A 38 -13.65 6.79 -30.10
CA SER A 38 -14.61 6.06 -30.95
C SER A 38 -14.37 4.55 -30.99
N HIS A 39 -13.11 4.12 -30.91
CA HIS A 39 -12.80 2.69 -30.86
C HIS A 39 -13.08 2.10 -29.48
N VAL A 40 -13.02 2.89 -28.40
CA VAL A 40 -13.42 2.43 -27.06
C VAL A 40 -14.88 2.01 -27.05
N ASP A 41 -15.81 2.84 -27.53
CA ASP A 41 -17.25 2.51 -27.52
C ASP A 41 -17.58 1.29 -28.39
N MET A 42 -16.87 1.15 -29.50
CA MET A 42 -16.97 -0.03 -30.38
C MET A 42 -16.54 -1.31 -29.64
N TYR A 43 -15.37 -1.30 -28.98
CA TYR A 43 -14.86 -2.47 -28.26
C TYR A 43 -15.62 -2.76 -26.97
N LYS A 44 -16.13 -1.72 -26.27
CA LYS A 44 -17.09 -1.88 -25.16
C LYS A 44 -18.32 -2.65 -25.63
N SER A 45 -18.91 -2.23 -26.75
CA SER A 45 -20.09 -2.90 -27.31
C SER A 45 -19.79 -4.33 -27.74
N ALA A 46 -18.61 -4.59 -28.33
CA ALA A 46 -18.20 -5.94 -28.70
C ALA A 46 -18.06 -6.86 -27.48
N LEU A 47 -17.47 -6.36 -26.38
CA LEU A 47 -17.35 -7.08 -25.11
C LEU A 47 -18.70 -7.36 -24.46
N ILE A 48 -19.59 -6.36 -24.36
CA ILE A 48 -20.90 -6.53 -23.72
C ILE A 48 -21.76 -7.58 -24.43
N ASN A 49 -21.60 -7.73 -25.75
CA ASN A 49 -22.31 -8.73 -26.54
C ASN A 49 -21.58 -10.08 -26.64
N ASP A 50 -20.45 -10.24 -25.96
CA ASP A 50 -19.69 -11.48 -25.98
C ASP A 50 -20.42 -12.56 -25.15
N PRO A 51 -20.60 -13.80 -25.67
CA PRO A 51 -21.34 -14.86 -24.99
C PRO A 51 -20.82 -15.21 -23.59
N LEU A 52 -19.53 -14.98 -23.31
CA LEU A 52 -18.93 -15.30 -22.01
C LEU A 52 -19.06 -14.19 -20.98
N VAL A 53 -19.32 -12.95 -21.41
CA VAL A 53 -19.33 -11.79 -20.52
C VAL A 53 -20.51 -11.82 -19.56
N ASP A 54 -21.64 -12.40 -19.96
CA ASP A 54 -22.79 -12.62 -19.06
C ASP A 54 -22.46 -13.54 -17.87
N SER A 55 -21.51 -14.46 -18.05
CA SER A 55 -21.00 -15.32 -16.96
C SER A 55 -19.91 -14.63 -16.13
N LEU A 56 -19.40 -13.48 -16.55
CA LEU A 56 -18.33 -12.73 -15.91
C LEU A 56 -18.87 -11.37 -15.42
N GLU A 57 -19.78 -11.39 -14.44
CA GLU A 57 -20.50 -10.20 -13.96
C GLU A 57 -19.56 -9.03 -13.59
N GLY A 58 -18.39 -9.32 -13.00
CA GLY A 58 -17.37 -8.30 -12.70
C GLY A 58 -16.79 -7.61 -13.95
N LEU A 59 -16.58 -8.37 -15.03
CA LEU A 59 -16.15 -7.84 -16.33
C LEU A 59 -17.28 -7.06 -17.01
N HIS A 60 -18.48 -7.64 -17.06
CA HIS A 60 -19.66 -6.99 -17.66
C HIS A 60 -19.97 -5.65 -17.00
N SER A 61 -20.04 -5.62 -15.66
CA SER A 61 -20.34 -4.42 -14.89
C SER A 61 -19.29 -3.33 -15.08
N THR A 62 -18.00 -3.69 -15.02
CA THR A 62 -16.90 -2.74 -15.20
C THR A 62 -16.88 -2.16 -16.62
N VAL A 63 -16.99 -2.99 -17.67
CA VAL A 63 -16.98 -2.54 -19.07
C VAL A 63 -18.18 -1.64 -19.36
N THR A 64 -19.37 -1.99 -18.86
CA THR A 64 -20.58 -1.18 -19.03
C THR A 64 -20.44 0.19 -18.35
N ALA A 65 -19.79 0.23 -17.19
CA ALA A 65 -19.63 1.44 -16.38
C ALA A 65 -18.44 2.33 -16.78
N ILE A 66 -17.69 2.00 -17.85
CA ILE A 66 -16.54 2.83 -18.29
C ILE A 66 -17.01 4.24 -18.60
N ASP A 67 -16.60 5.20 -17.77
CA ASP A 67 -16.67 6.64 -18.04
C ASP A 67 -15.30 7.16 -18.48
N LEU A 68 -15.23 7.67 -19.70
CA LEU A 68 -13.99 8.21 -20.28
C LEU A 68 -13.62 9.59 -19.75
N ASN A 69 -14.51 10.23 -18.99
CA ASN A 69 -14.24 11.50 -18.30
C ASN A 69 -13.73 11.27 -16.86
N ASP A 70 -13.78 10.04 -16.36
CA ASP A 70 -13.24 9.66 -15.04
C ASP A 70 -12.00 8.79 -15.19
N GLU A 71 -10.83 9.36 -14.88
CA GLU A 71 -9.55 8.64 -14.89
C GLU A 71 -9.57 7.39 -14.00
N THR A 72 -10.29 7.44 -12.87
CA THR A 72 -10.40 6.30 -11.96
C THR A 72 -11.15 5.15 -12.64
N SER A 73 -12.19 5.46 -13.40
CA SER A 73 -12.92 4.48 -14.21
C SER A 73 -12.03 3.84 -15.26
N ILE A 74 -11.18 4.63 -15.94
CA ILE A 74 -10.23 4.12 -16.94
C ILE A 74 -9.21 3.18 -16.28
N ILE A 75 -8.58 3.60 -15.18
CA ILE A 75 -7.58 2.81 -14.45
C ILE A 75 -8.16 1.47 -13.98
N LYS A 76 -9.34 1.48 -13.37
CA LYS A 76 -10.03 0.25 -12.91
C LYS A 76 -10.28 -0.71 -14.06
N SER A 77 -10.68 -0.18 -15.21
CA SER A 77 -10.98 -0.98 -16.40
C SER A 77 -9.71 -1.61 -16.98
N MET A 78 -8.63 -0.84 -17.08
CA MET A 78 -7.33 -1.36 -17.50
C MET A 78 -6.80 -2.43 -16.54
N SER A 79 -6.96 -2.23 -15.23
CA SER A 79 -6.56 -3.20 -14.21
C SER A 79 -7.33 -4.52 -14.32
N LEU A 80 -8.63 -4.46 -14.55
CA LEU A 80 -9.44 -5.66 -14.77
C LEU A 80 -9.03 -6.41 -16.05
N LEU A 81 -8.75 -5.68 -17.13
CA LEU A 81 -8.28 -6.28 -18.38
C LEU A 81 -6.90 -6.95 -18.22
N ASN A 82 -5.97 -6.31 -17.48
CA ASN A 82 -4.68 -6.87 -17.08
C ASN A 82 -4.82 -8.19 -16.30
N LEU A 83 -5.89 -8.34 -15.51
CA LEU A 83 -6.18 -9.55 -14.73
C LEU A 83 -6.81 -10.66 -15.59
N VAL A 84 -7.77 -10.30 -16.45
CA VAL A 84 -8.57 -11.26 -17.21
C VAL A 84 -7.80 -11.85 -18.38
N VAL A 85 -7.09 -11.03 -19.16
CA VAL A 85 -6.46 -11.43 -20.42
C VAL A 85 -5.48 -12.60 -20.25
N PRO A 86 -4.57 -12.62 -19.26
CA PRO A 86 -3.66 -13.74 -19.05
C PRO A 86 -4.35 -15.07 -18.72
N SER A 87 -5.58 -15.01 -18.19
CA SER A 87 -6.34 -16.19 -17.75
C SER A 87 -7.15 -16.85 -18.87
N LEU A 88 -7.24 -16.20 -20.04
CA LEU A 88 -7.99 -16.70 -21.19
C LEU A 88 -7.07 -17.44 -22.17
N ASN A 89 -7.62 -18.45 -22.85
CA ASN A 89 -6.90 -19.24 -23.85
C ASN A 89 -6.15 -18.36 -24.87
N ASP A 90 -4.85 -18.63 -24.99
CA ASP A 90 -4.00 -18.06 -26.01
C ASP A 90 -4.12 -18.96 -27.25
N ALA A 91 -5.15 -18.73 -28.05
CA ALA A 91 -5.09 -19.19 -29.44
C ALA A 91 -3.85 -18.52 -30.06
N GLU A 92 -3.11 -19.22 -30.94
CA GLU A 92 -1.86 -18.76 -31.58
C GLU A 92 -2.03 -17.44 -32.38
N ASP A 93 -2.31 -16.33 -31.71
CA ASP A 93 -2.63 -15.02 -32.25
C ASP A 93 -1.65 -13.99 -31.67
N ASP A 94 -0.88 -13.37 -32.55
CA ASP A 94 0.05 -12.27 -32.23
C ASP A 94 -0.67 -10.99 -31.75
N GLY A 95 -2.00 -11.00 -31.61
CA GLY A 95 -2.82 -9.87 -31.19
C GLY A 95 -2.33 -9.18 -29.91
N LEU A 96 -1.87 -9.92 -28.90
CA LEU A 96 -1.30 -9.33 -27.69
C LEU A 96 0.02 -8.60 -27.98
N VAL A 97 0.90 -9.20 -28.78
CA VAL A 97 2.18 -8.60 -29.19
C VAL A 97 1.95 -7.34 -30.04
N GLN A 98 0.95 -7.36 -30.93
CA GLN A 98 0.56 -6.18 -31.71
C GLN A 98 0.02 -5.06 -30.81
N SER A 99 -0.84 -5.40 -29.85
CA SER A 99 -1.33 -4.46 -28.85
C SER A 99 -0.20 -3.83 -28.04
N GLN A 100 0.76 -4.62 -27.56
CA GLN A 100 1.92 -4.12 -26.82
C GLN A 100 2.75 -3.11 -27.63
N ARG A 101 2.89 -3.33 -28.95
CA ARG A 101 3.56 -2.37 -29.86
C ARG A 101 2.79 -1.07 -30.04
N ILE A 102 1.46 -1.10 -29.96
CA ILE A 102 0.60 0.10 -30.00
C ILE A 102 0.65 0.85 -28.67
N VAL A 103 0.69 0.12 -27.55
CA VAL A 103 0.70 0.67 -26.19
C VAL A 103 2.04 1.31 -25.82
N ALA A 104 3.17 0.79 -26.31
CA ALA A 104 4.50 1.31 -25.95
C ALA A 104 4.72 2.80 -26.25
N PRO A 105 4.36 3.35 -27.44
CA PRO A 105 4.41 4.78 -27.69
C PRO A 105 3.50 5.61 -26.76
N ALA A 106 2.32 5.08 -26.41
CA ALA A 106 1.40 5.75 -25.50
C ALA A 106 1.96 5.83 -24.07
N LEU A 107 2.66 4.79 -23.62
CA LEU A 107 3.37 4.78 -22.34
C LEU A 107 4.41 5.91 -22.26
N ASP A 108 5.26 6.07 -23.27
CA ASP A 108 6.31 7.09 -23.25
C ASP A 108 5.72 8.51 -23.19
N GLU A 109 4.65 8.76 -23.93
CA GLU A 109 3.96 10.05 -23.88
C GLU A 109 3.27 10.30 -22.52
N ARG A 110 2.67 9.26 -21.93
CA ARG A 110 2.07 9.34 -20.59
C ARG A 110 3.09 9.64 -19.51
N ILE A 111 4.27 9.01 -19.55
CA ILE A 111 5.39 9.33 -18.64
C ILE A 111 5.80 10.80 -18.78
N ARG A 112 5.90 11.31 -20.01
CA ARG A 112 6.30 12.71 -20.28
C ARG A 112 5.29 13.74 -19.75
N LEU A 113 4.01 13.40 -19.71
CA LEU A 113 2.92 14.31 -19.34
C LEU A 113 2.45 14.17 -17.89
N ALA A 114 2.91 13.15 -17.16
CA ALA A 114 2.44 12.81 -15.83
C ALA A 114 2.65 13.95 -14.81
N LYS A 115 1.61 14.23 -14.01
CA LYS A 115 1.61 15.26 -12.96
C LYS A 115 0.90 14.82 -11.68
N THR A 116 0.19 13.71 -11.72
CA THR A 116 -0.69 13.26 -10.65
C THR A 116 -0.44 11.80 -10.29
N LYS A 117 -0.90 11.38 -9.11
CA LYS A 117 -0.90 9.98 -8.70
C LYS A 117 -1.68 9.09 -9.69
N ASN A 118 -2.80 9.58 -10.22
CA ASN A 118 -3.59 8.86 -11.22
C ASN A 118 -2.82 8.62 -12.52
N ASP A 119 -1.97 9.57 -12.94
CA ASP A 119 -1.09 9.38 -14.09
C ASP A 119 -0.13 8.20 -13.85
N LEU A 120 0.46 8.11 -12.65
CA LEU A 120 1.36 7.01 -12.28
C LEU A 120 0.63 5.67 -12.20
N LEU A 121 -0.60 5.64 -11.67
CA LEU A 121 -1.42 4.44 -11.66
C LEU A 121 -1.79 3.99 -13.08
N THR A 122 -2.09 4.93 -13.97
CA THR A 122 -2.32 4.65 -15.40
C THR A 122 -1.05 4.08 -16.04
N ILE A 123 0.11 4.71 -15.80
CA ILE A 123 1.41 4.23 -16.28
C ILE A 123 1.70 2.81 -15.76
N ALA A 124 1.37 2.50 -14.51
CA ALA A 124 1.53 1.16 -13.96
C ALA A 124 0.70 0.11 -14.74
N GLN A 125 -0.53 0.45 -15.12
CA GLN A 125 -1.36 -0.44 -15.95
C GLN A 125 -0.75 -0.65 -17.35
N LEU A 126 -0.21 0.40 -17.97
CA LEU A 126 0.46 0.31 -19.28
C LEU A 126 1.75 -0.53 -19.20
N LEU A 127 2.55 -0.33 -18.15
CA LEU A 127 3.76 -1.12 -17.89
C LEU A 127 3.44 -2.60 -17.67
N GLN A 128 2.36 -2.92 -16.96
CA GLN A 128 1.96 -4.30 -16.71
C GLN A 128 1.57 -5.02 -18.01
N TRP A 129 0.90 -4.30 -18.92
CA TRP A 129 0.47 -4.83 -20.20
C TRP A 129 1.63 -5.19 -21.12
N ILE A 130 2.74 -4.44 -21.01
CA ILE A 130 3.98 -4.69 -21.74
C ILE A 130 4.81 -5.70 -20.93
N ASP A 131 4.85 -6.95 -21.39
CA ASP A 131 5.46 -8.08 -20.68
C ASP A 131 6.89 -7.80 -20.12
N GLN A 132 7.73 -7.14 -20.91
CA GLN A 132 9.10 -6.75 -20.53
C GLN A 132 9.17 -5.70 -19.40
N SER A 133 8.03 -5.15 -18.99
CA SER A 133 7.89 -4.08 -18.01
C SER A 133 7.02 -4.45 -16.81
N ALA A 134 6.61 -5.72 -16.68
CA ALA A 134 5.78 -6.19 -15.56
C ALA A 134 6.44 -5.94 -14.19
N GLU A 135 7.75 -6.18 -14.08
CA GLU A 135 8.51 -5.90 -12.85
C GLU A 135 8.56 -4.40 -12.53
N ALA A 136 8.66 -3.56 -13.56
CA ALA A 136 8.60 -2.11 -13.42
C ALA A 136 7.21 -1.66 -12.91
N SER A 137 6.14 -2.26 -13.41
CA SER A 137 4.77 -2.01 -12.93
C SER A 137 4.60 -2.32 -11.44
N GLN A 138 5.07 -3.50 -11.00
CA GLN A 138 4.98 -3.90 -9.59
C GLN A 138 5.70 -2.89 -8.67
N ARG A 139 6.92 -2.48 -9.05
CA ARG A 139 7.71 -1.50 -8.30
C ARG A 139 7.02 -0.13 -8.28
N LEU A 140 6.40 0.27 -9.40
CA LEU A 140 5.66 1.52 -9.47
C LEU A 140 4.43 1.51 -8.56
N HIS A 141 3.67 0.41 -8.51
CA HIS A 141 2.55 0.26 -7.58
C HIS A 141 2.98 0.46 -6.12
N GLN A 142 4.08 -0.18 -5.72
CA GLN A 142 4.64 -0.01 -4.37
C GLN A 142 5.06 1.44 -4.11
N LEU A 143 5.69 2.10 -5.09
CA LEU A 143 6.08 3.51 -4.97
C LEU A 143 4.86 4.44 -4.89
N THR A 144 3.77 4.14 -5.60
CA THR A 144 2.55 4.96 -5.55
C THR A 144 1.86 4.92 -4.19
N ASP A 145 1.99 3.82 -3.44
CA ASP A 145 1.48 3.72 -2.07
C ASP A 145 2.27 4.63 -1.11
N LEU A 146 3.53 4.95 -1.43
CA LEU A 146 4.39 5.82 -0.63
C LEU A 146 4.23 7.31 -0.96
N LEU A 147 3.61 7.66 -2.09
CA LEU A 147 3.44 9.06 -2.53
C LEU A 147 2.59 9.90 -1.58
N ASP A 148 1.67 9.27 -0.84
CA ASP A 148 0.80 9.99 0.10
C ASP A 148 1.58 10.58 1.28
N GLN A 149 2.86 10.22 1.42
CA GLN A 149 3.73 10.59 2.53
C GLN A 149 4.71 11.72 2.20
N ASP A 150 5.13 11.87 0.92
CA ASP A 150 6.07 12.91 0.49
C ASP A 150 5.94 13.25 -1.00
N ALA A 151 5.59 14.51 -1.30
CA ALA A 151 5.47 15.02 -2.66
C ALA A 151 6.80 14.99 -3.46
N ALA A 152 7.96 14.99 -2.79
CA ALA A 152 9.26 14.88 -3.45
C ALA A 152 9.52 13.46 -4.00
N ILE A 153 8.77 12.44 -3.55
CA ILE A 153 8.84 11.09 -4.11
C ILE A 153 8.33 11.09 -5.56
N PHE A 154 7.31 11.90 -5.88
CA PHE A 154 6.73 11.96 -7.22
C PHE A 154 7.77 12.25 -8.31
N GLU A 155 8.60 13.29 -8.11
CA GLU A 155 9.66 13.67 -9.05
C GLU A 155 10.75 12.59 -9.17
N LYS A 156 11.09 11.92 -8.07
CA LYS A 156 12.06 10.80 -8.08
C LYS A 156 11.51 9.60 -8.87
N VAL A 157 10.22 9.30 -8.72
CA VAL A 157 9.52 8.25 -9.48
C VAL A 157 9.53 8.58 -10.97
N LEU A 158 9.20 9.81 -11.36
CA LEU A 158 9.27 10.24 -12.76
C LEU A 158 10.69 10.12 -13.32
N SER A 159 11.71 10.54 -12.58
CA SER A 159 13.10 10.37 -12.99
C SER A 159 13.45 8.90 -13.22
N ALA A 160 13.03 8.00 -12.33
CA ALA A 160 13.26 6.56 -12.47
C ALA A 160 12.54 5.97 -13.69
N LEU A 161 11.31 6.43 -13.99
CA LEU A 161 10.53 6.02 -15.16
C LEU A 161 11.15 6.42 -16.50
N THR A 162 12.02 7.44 -16.52
CA THR A 162 12.74 7.84 -17.75
C THR A 162 14.06 7.09 -17.97
N SER A 163 14.48 6.27 -17.01
CA SER A 163 15.69 5.44 -17.12
C SER A 163 15.57 4.41 -18.25
N ALA A 164 16.71 4.05 -18.87
CA ALA A 164 16.76 2.95 -19.82
C ALA A 164 16.42 1.60 -19.16
N ASP A 165 16.83 1.41 -17.90
CA ASP A 165 16.41 0.31 -17.04
C ASP A 165 15.49 0.86 -15.94
N ARG A 166 14.21 0.99 -16.30
CA ARG A 166 13.15 1.53 -15.45
C ARG A 166 12.93 0.68 -14.21
N ALA A 167 12.96 -0.65 -14.40
CA ALA A 167 12.78 -1.59 -13.30
C ALA A 167 13.89 -1.35 -12.27
N ALA A 168 15.16 -1.49 -12.64
CA ALA A 168 16.29 -1.33 -11.71
C ALA A 168 16.28 0.02 -11.00
N ALA A 169 16.03 1.11 -11.72
CA ALA A 169 15.95 2.45 -11.14
C ALA A 169 14.85 2.58 -10.08
N MET A 170 13.64 2.09 -10.37
CA MET A 170 12.53 2.09 -9.40
C MET A 170 12.80 1.14 -8.23
N GLY A 171 13.48 0.01 -8.47
CA GLY A 171 13.86 -0.92 -7.41
C GLY A 171 14.86 -0.30 -6.44
N SER A 172 15.86 0.41 -6.95
CA SER A 172 16.80 1.17 -6.12
C SER A 172 16.10 2.28 -5.33
N LEU A 173 15.19 3.03 -5.97
CA LEU A 173 14.42 4.06 -5.30
C LEU A 173 13.57 3.48 -4.17
N LEU A 174 12.85 2.38 -4.45
CA LEU A 174 12.05 1.68 -3.46
C LEU A 174 12.92 1.16 -2.32
N ALA A 175 14.08 0.58 -2.59
CA ALA A 175 15.01 0.14 -1.55
C ALA A 175 15.48 1.30 -0.67
N THR A 176 15.87 2.45 -1.24
CA THR A 176 16.25 3.64 -0.48
C THR A 176 15.08 4.19 0.35
N LEU A 177 13.88 4.24 -0.20
CA LEU A 177 12.70 4.67 0.53
C LEU A 177 12.34 3.68 1.63
N LEU A 178 12.50 2.37 1.39
CA LEU A 178 12.20 1.32 2.35
C LEU A 178 13.25 1.20 3.47
N GLU A 179 14.53 1.43 3.17
CA GLU A 179 15.59 1.59 4.16
C GLU A 179 15.29 2.82 5.06
N ASN A 180 14.77 3.88 4.45
CA ASN A 180 14.17 5.00 5.17
C ASN A 180 12.77 4.69 5.75
N HIS A 181 12.14 3.53 5.52
CA HIS A 181 10.88 3.09 6.15
C HIS A 181 11.07 2.22 7.40
N HIS A 182 12.31 1.92 7.79
CA HIS A 182 12.59 1.66 9.20
C HIS A 182 12.16 2.83 10.11
N VAL A 183 11.63 3.93 9.55
CA VAL A 183 11.06 5.10 10.23
C VAL A 183 9.73 4.82 10.97
N GLY A 184 9.18 3.61 10.98
CA GLY A 184 8.07 3.26 11.88
C GLY A 184 8.51 2.96 13.32
N PHE A 185 9.54 2.12 13.48
CA PHE A 185 10.06 1.66 14.77
C PHE A 185 11.50 2.10 14.97
N ILE A 186 11.93 2.28 16.21
CA ILE A 186 13.28 2.76 16.48
C ILE A 186 14.32 1.71 16.04
N ALA A 187 15.42 2.17 15.46
CA ALA A 187 16.55 1.35 15.05
C ALA A 187 17.87 2.06 15.37
N GLY A 188 18.99 1.31 15.33
CA GLY A 188 20.32 1.85 15.57
C GLY A 188 20.50 2.43 16.99
N ASP A 189 21.16 3.58 17.09
CA ASP A 189 21.61 4.18 18.35
C ASP A 189 20.51 4.32 19.40
N ARG A 190 19.31 4.79 19.03
CA ARG A 190 18.18 4.95 19.97
C ARG A 190 17.65 3.63 20.50
N ARG A 191 17.66 2.58 19.66
CA ARG A 191 17.32 1.22 20.10
C ARG A 191 18.38 0.70 21.06
N GLU A 192 19.66 0.89 20.74
CA GLU A 192 20.77 0.49 21.61
C GLU A 192 20.75 1.22 22.96
N LEU A 193 20.32 2.48 23.01
CA LEU A 193 20.12 3.22 24.25
C LEU A 193 19.08 2.54 25.17
N LEU A 194 17.92 2.13 24.62
CA LEU A 194 16.90 1.45 25.43
C LEU A 194 17.39 0.09 25.93
N LEU A 195 18.01 -0.71 25.07
CA LEU A 195 18.59 -2.01 25.45
C LEU A 195 19.69 -1.85 26.50
N GLY A 196 20.56 -0.85 26.34
CA GLY A 196 21.64 -0.52 27.28
C GLY A 196 21.15 -0.04 28.65
N ARG A 197 19.86 0.31 28.78
CA ARG A 197 19.21 0.64 30.05
C ARG A 197 18.44 -0.53 30.69
N GLY A 198 18.34 -1.67 30.00
CA GLY A 198 17.68 -2.88 30.49
C GLY A 198 16.27 -3.10 29.94
N VAL A 199 15.85 -2.38 28.89
CA VAL A 199 14.57 -2.67 28.22
C VAL A 199 14.69 -3.99 27.47
N GLU A 200 13.70 -4.88 27.63
CA GLU A 200 13.67 -6.17 26.93
C GLU A 200 13.59 -5.98 25.41
N GLU A 201 14.29 -6.83 24.65
CA GLU A 201 14.46 -6.67 23.21
C GLU A 201 13.13 -6.62 22.45
N TRP A 202 12.20 -7.49 22.81
CA TRP A 202 10.89 -7.53 22.16
C TRP A 202 10.07 -6.27 22.43
N LEU A 203 10.22 -5.64 23.60
CA LEU A 203 9.51 -4.42 23.97
C LEU A 203 10.13 -3.18 23.31
N ALA A 204 11.47 -3.13 23.22
CA ALA A 204 12.18 -2.08 22.49
C ALA A 204 11.82 -2.08 21.00
N ASN A 205 11.59 -3.25 20.40
CA ASN A 205 11.18 -3.38 19.00
C ASN A 205 9.75 -2.87 18.72
N LEU A 206 8.96 -2.56 19.76
CA LEU A 206 7.61 -2.00 19.63
C LEU A 206 7.58 -0.47 19.78
N VAL A 207 8.72 0.18 20.05
CA VAL A 207 8.80 1.63 20.20
C VAL A 207 8.89 2.28 18.83
N THR A 208 8.03 3.27 18.57
CA THR A 208 7.99 3.96 17.28
C THR A 208 8.89 5.19 17.24
N ASN A 209 9.32 5.60 16.04
CA ASN A 209 10.07 6.87 15.92
C ASN A 209 9.18 8.07 16.27
N ASP A 210 7.88 8.00 15.98
CA ASP A 210 6.90 9.00 16.39
C ASP A 210 6.84 9.15 17.92
N ALA A 211 6.87 8.04 18.67
CA ALA A 211 6.87 8.09 20.14
C ALA A 211 8.13 8.77 20.71
N LEU A 212 9.23 8.82 19.93
CA LEU A 212 10.48 9.47 20.30
C LEU A 212 10.76 10.80 19.58
N SER A 213 9.82 11.33 18.78
CA SER A 213 10.08 12.49 17.91
C SER A 213 10.47 13.74 18.71
N ASP A 214 9.81 13.93 19.85
CA ASP A 214 10.01 15.09 20.74
C ASP A 214 10.93 14.78 21.93
N ILE A 215 11.56 13.60 21.95
CA ILE A 215 12.44 13.15 23.03
C ILE A 215 13.89 13.25 22.58
N SER A 216 14.69 14.01 23.33
CA SER A 216 16.13 14.08 23.10
C SER A 216 16.85 12.81 23.57
N ASP A 217 17.97 12.46 22.93
CA ASP A 217 18.75 11.28 23.32
C ASP A 217 19.27 11.39 24.78
N GLN A 218 19.54 12.62 25.24
CA GLN A 218 19.93 12.89 26.62
C GLN A 218 18.79 12.61 27.60
N ASP A 219 17.55 12.98 27.26
CA ASP A 219 16.37 12.67 28.06
C ASP A 219 16.12 11.16 28.10
N LEU A 220 16.24 10.48 26.95
CA LEU A 220 16.12 9.04 26.84
C LEU A 220 17.19 8.30 27.66
N LEU A 221 18.37 8.90 27.84
CA LEU A 221 19.46 8.35 28.66
C LEU A 221 19.27 8.61 30.17
N SER A 222 18.80 9.80 30.54
CA SER A 222 18.89 10.30 31.92
C SER A 222 17.57 10.29 32.71
N LYS A 223 16.41 10.37 32.04
CA LYS A 223 15.11 10.33 32.71
C LYS A 223 14.72 8.91 33.09
N THR A 224 13.88 8.74 34.10
CA THR A 224 13.47 7.41 34.58
C THR A 224 12.64 6.68 33.52
N LEU A 225 13.01 5.43 33.22
CA LEU A 225 12.22 4.50 32.39
C LEU A 225 11.50 3.52 33.30
N CYS A 226 10.22 3.30 33.06
CA CYS A 226 9.43 2.35 33.84
C CYS A 226 8.56 1.50 32.92
N THR A 227 8.30 0.27 33.35
CA THR A 227 7.18 -0.52 32.86
C THR A 227 6.03 -0.42 33.84
N MET A 228 4.80 -0.39 33.33
CA MET A 228 3.58 -0.34 34.14
C MET A 228 2.56 -1.30 33.54
N GLN A 229 1.86 -2.03 34.40
CA GLN A 229 0.74 -2.87 34.01
C GLN A 229 -0.54 -2.31 34.61
N PHE A 230 -1.62 -2.22 33.83
CA PHE A 230 -2.93 -1.97 34.44
C PHE A 230 -4.02 -2.69 33.67
N ASP A 231 -5.06 -3.08 34.41
CA ASP A 231 -6.30 -3.66 33.91
C ASP A 231 -7.42 -2.62 33.95
N GLU A 232 -8.56 -2.92 33.32
CA GLU A 232 -9.70 -2.00 33.29
C GLU A 232 -10.23 -1.66 34.71
N GLU A 233 -10.00 -2.52 35.72
CA GLU A 233 -10.45 -2.28 37.10
C GLU A 233 -9.80 -1.03 37.72
N VAL A 234 -8.52 -0.75 37.40
CA VAL A 234 -7.83 0.48 37.85
C VAL A 234 -8.49 1.74 37.29
N LEU A 235 -9.04 1.70 36.07
CA LEU A 235 -9.74 2.85 35.48
C LEU A 235 -11.09 3.11 36.16
N ASP A 236 -11.76 2.05 36.61
CA ASP A 236 -13.02 2.15 37.36
C ASP A 236 -12.80 2.71 38.77
N GLU A 237 -11.74 2.28 39.46
CA GLU A 237 -11.40 2.75 40.81
C GLU A 237 -10.80 4.17 40.82
N HIS A 238 -10.07 4.52 39.77
CA HIS A 238 -9.37 5.80 39.63
C HIS A 238 -9.65 6.47 38.27
N PRO A 239 -10.79 7.16 38.10
CA PRO A 239 -11.21 7.75 36.83
C PRO A 239 -10.22 8.78 36.23
N ASN A 240 -9.40 9.40 37.08
CA ASN A 240 -8.40 10.39 36.66
C ASN A 240 -7.02 9.77 36.35
N PHE A 241 -6.90 8.44 36.33
CA PHE A 241 -5.62 7.75 36.19
C PHE A 241 -4.90 8.09 34.87
N MET A 242 -5.62 8.05 33.75
CA MET A 242 -5.05 8.37 32.43
C MET A 242 -4.60 9.83 32.32
N ASP A 243 -5.35 10.76 32.91
CA ASP A 243 -4.96 12.18 32.93
C ASP A 243 -3.65 12.39 33.71
N HIS A 244 -3.49 11.69 34.85
CA HIS A 244 -2.25 11.75 35.63
C HIS A 244 -1.09 11.10 34.86
N LEU A 245 -1.33 9.96 34.20
CA LEU A 245 -0.34 9.25 33.39
C LEU A 245 0.20 10.13 32.25
N MET A 246 -0.70 10.74 31.48
CA MET A 246 -0.33 11.63 30.38
C MET A 246 0.33 12.93 30.86
N ALA A 247 0.05 13.37 32.09
CA ALA A 247 0.70 14.54 32.68
C ALA A 247 2.10 14.24 33.24
N SER A 248 2.36 13.01 33.72
CA SER A 248 3.63 12.66 34.35
C SER A 248 4.61 11.92 33.43
N CYS A 249 4.15 11.34 32.32
CA CYS A 249 4.93 10.43 31.48
C CYS A 249 4.70 10.63 29.98
N ILE A 250 5.66 10.18 29.18
CA ILE A 250 5.45 9.86 27.77
C ILE A 250 5.34 8.35 27.63
N ILE A 251 4.30 7.89 26.93
CA ILE A 251 4.13 6.48 26.58
C ILE A 251 4.99 6.18 25.34
N LEU A 252 6.03 5.37 25.51
CA LEU A 252 6.93 4.98 24.42
C LEU A 252 6.34 3.86 23.56
N THR A 253 5.64 2.91 24.19
CA THR A 253 4.86 1.87 23.52
C THR A 253 3.87 1.22 24.51
N SER A 254 2.88 0.51 23.97
CA SER A 254 1.90 -0.27 24.73
C SER A 254 1.58 -1.56 24.00
N THR A 255 1.42 -2.67 24.74
CA THR A 255 0.98 -3.95 24.16
C THR A 255 0.05 -4.70 25.10
N GLY A 256 -0.81 -5.54 24.55
CA GLY A 256 -1.62 -6.48 25.32
C GLY A 256 -0.75 -7.64 25.81
N LYS A 257 -1.01 -8.11 27.02
CA LYS A 257 -0.33 -9.28 27.59
C LYS A 257 -1.12 -10.56 27.25
N THR A 258 -0.48 -11.71 27.41
CA THR A 258 -1.06 -13.03 27.13
C THR A 258 -2.22 -13.42 28.06
N ASP A 259 -2.39 -12.72 29.19
CA ASP A 259 -3.62 -12.72 29.97
C ASP A 259 -4.55 -11.63 29.40
N ASN A 260 -5.67 -12.03 28.78
CA ASN A 260 -6.55 -11.21 27.92
C ASN A 260 -7.19 -9.95 28.54
N SER A 261 -6.72 -9.45 29.67
CA SER A 261 -7.33 -8.34 30.43
C SER A 261 -6.34 -7.29 30.95
N SER A 262 -5.04 -7.36 30.60
CA SER A 262 -4.06 -6.37 31.05
C SER A 262 -3.21 -5.78 29.92
N PHE A 263 -2.86 -4.50 30.06
CA PHE A 263 -1.96 -3.79 29.15
C PHE A 263 -0.60 -3.55 29.82
N LEU A 264 0.48 -3.74 29.06
CA LEU A 264 1.83 -3.37 29.46
C LEU A 264 2.27 -2.11 28.72
N PHE A 265 2.76 -1.14 29.47
CA PHE A 265 3.29 0.12 28.94
C PHE A 265 4.79 0.25 29.23
N LEU A 266 5.52 0.82 28.27
CA LEU A 266 6.85 1.38 28.50
C LEU A 266 6.73 2.90 28.57
N LEU A 267 7.20 3.48 29.68
CA LEU A 267 6.99 4.88 30.02
C LEU A 267 8.33 5.59 30.25
N LEU A 268 8.42 6.84 29.80
CA LEU A 268 9.48 7.78 30.18
C LEU A 268 8.90 8.83 31.12
N VAL A 269 9.43 8.93 32.35
CA VAL A 269 8.93 9.85 33.38
C VAL A 269 9.41 11.28 33.08
N LEU A 270 8.46 12.23 33.02
CA LEU A 270 8.73 13.65 32.84
C LEU A 270 8.76 14.42 34.17
N ASP A 271 7.86 14.07 35.10
CA ASP A 271 7.74 14.71 36.42
C ASP A 271 7.67 13.62 37.51
N GLU A 272 8.75 13.48 38.28
CA GLU A 272 8.85 12.48 39.35
C GLU A 272 7.85 12.73 40.49
N ALA A 273 7.51 13.98 40.80
CA ALA A 273 6.61 14.29 41.90
C ALA A 273 5.17 13.88 41.55
N LEU A 274 4.76 14.10 40.30
CA LEU A 274 3.47 13.61 39.79
C LEU A 274 3.48 12.09 39.64
N PHE A 275 4.58 11.52 39.15
CA PHE A 275 4.71 10.08 38.94
C PHE A 275 4.68 9.28 40.26
N ASP A 276 5.21 9.82 41.36
CA ASP A 276 5.12 9.22 42.68
C ASP A 276 3.67 9.04 43.17
N THR A 277 2.75 9.84 42.65
CA THR A 277 1.32 9.66 42.92
C THR A 277 0.78 8.44 42.15
N LEU A 278 1.21 8.24 40.90
CA LEU A 278 0.84 7.06 40.12
C LEU A 278 1.43 5.76 40.70
N ARG A 279 2.68 5.78 41.18
CA ARG A 279 3.28 4.63 41.88
C ARG A 279 2.51 4.19 43.13
N LYS A 280 1.82 5.12 43.79
CA LYS A 280 0.99 4.81 44.97
C LYS A 280 -0.36 4.22 44.59
N ILE A 281 -0.86 4.54 43.40
CA ILE A 281 -2.13 4.05 42.87
C ILE A 281 -1.94 2.68 42.22
N ASN A 282 -0.82 2.46 41.54
CA ASN A 282 -0.52 1.24 40.82
C ASN A 282 0.83 0.67 41.28
N ASP A 283 0.79 -0.46 41.98
CA ASP A 283 1.96 -1.12 42.56
C ASP A 283 2.76 -1.95 41.53
N THR A 284 2.26 -2.09 40.30
CA THR A 284 2.94 -2.83 39.22
C THR A 284 4.05 -2.02 38.54
N VAL A 285 4.22 -0.75 38.90
CA VAL A 285 5.24 0.11 38.32
C VAL A 285 6.63 -0.43 38.68
N GLN A 286 7.40 -0.79 37.66
CA GLN A 286 8.76 -1.29 37.81
C GLN A 286 9.72 -0.38 37.03
N GLU A 287 10.76 0.10 37.71
CA GLU A 287 11.79 0.86 37.03
C GLU A 287 12.69 -0.07 36.22
N VAL A 288 12.95 0.31 34.97
CA VAL A 288 13.85 -0.42 34.09
C VAL A 288 15.28 -0.07 34.49
N ARG A 289 16.02 -1.06 34.97
CA ARG A 289 17.43 -0.94 35.36
C ARG A 289 18.21 -2.18 34.89
N ASN A 290 19.42 -1.95 34.41
CA ASN A 290 20.44 -2.98 34.22
C ASN A 290 21.15 -3.32 35.53
#